data_AF-A0A178V0V3-F1
#
_entry.id   AF-A0A178V0V3-F1
#
_cell.length_a   1.000
_cell.length_b   1.000
_cell.length_c   1.000
_cell.angle_alpha   90.00
_cell.angle_beta   90.00
_cell.angle_gamma   90.00
#
_symmetry.space_group_name_H-M   'P 1'
#
loop_
_entity.id
_entity.type
_entity.pdbx_description
1 polymer ?
#
loop_
_entity_poly.entity_id
_entity_poly.type
_entity_poly.pdbx_seq_one_letter_code
_entity_poly.pdbx_strand_id
1 'polypeptide(L)'
;MELVTEDEIRKVLMEKKQLTTLELVMRFKERLTTTEDKDSFSHILKKIAKLQKNPGSEKFVVVLRDNVTPLASDLTRLSIS
;
A
#
# COMPACT_ATOMS: atom_id res chain seq x y z
N MET A 1 -21.85 2.93 9.91
CA MET A 1 -20.63 3.60 9.40
C MET A 1 -19.45 2.82 9.93
N GLU A 2 -18.68 2.16 9.07
CA GLU A 2 -17.79 1.08 9.52
C GLU A 2 -16.35 1.52 9.86
N LEU A 3 -16.01 2.78 10.16
CA LEU A 3 -14.61 3.26 10.37
C LEU A 3 -13.52 2.71 9.38
N VAL A 4 -12.28 3.16 9.46
CA VAL A 4 -11.20 2.58 8.65
C VAL A 4 -10.28 1.82 9.60
N THR A 5 -10.17 0.50 9.42
CA THR A 5 -9.41 -0.39 10.31
C THR A 5 -8.14 -0.92 9.64
N GLU A 6 -7.24 -1.47 10.47
CA GLU A 6 -5.99 -2.11 10.02
C GLU A 6 -6.25 -3.23 9.00
N ASP A 7 -7.29 -4.04 9.25
CA ASP A 7 -7.65 -5.16 8.40
C ASP A 7 -8.10 -4.69 7.01
N GLU A 8 -8.90 -3.62 6.94
CA GLU A 8 -9.34 -3.06 5.66
C GLU A 8 -8.18 -2.50 4.84
N ILE A 9 -7.27 -1.74 5.45
CA ILE A 9 -6.07 -1.24 4.76
C ILE A 9 -5.19 -2.41 4.31
N ARG A 10 -5.06 -3.45 5.15
CA ARG A 10 -4.30 -4.67 4.84
C ARG A 10 -4.91 -5.41 3.66
N LYS A 11 -6.22 -5.60 3.64
CA LYS A 11 -6.96 -6.29 2.57
C LYS A 11 -6.78 -5.58 1.24
N VAL A 12 -6.88 -4.25 1.24
CA VAL A 12 -6.65 -3.41 0.05
C VAL A 12 -5.22 -3.55 -0.47
N LEU A 13 -4.22 -3.53 0.41
CA LEU A 13 -2.81 -3.72 0.04
C LEU A 13 -2.47 -5.17 -0.34
N MET A 14 -3.21 -6.16 0.17
CA MET A 14 -3.06 -7.57 -0.23
C MET A 14 -3.68 -7.82 -1.61
N GLU A 15 -4.85 -7.24 -1.86
CA GLU A 15 -5.55 -7.31 -3.16
C GLU A 15 -4.70 -6.67 -4.27
N LYS A 16 -4.10 -5.51 -4.01
CA LYS A 16 -3.19 -4.83 -4.94
C LYS A 16 -1.78 -4.76 -4.35
N LYS A 17 -0.92 -5.67 -4.81
CA LYS A 17 0.50 -5.81 -4.42
C LYS A 17 1.30 -4.50 -4.39
N GLN A 18 0.94 -3.54 -5.23
CA GLN A 18 1.53 -2.20 -5.29
C GLN A 18 0.40 -1.19 -5.43
N LEU A 19 0.19 -0.38 -4.40
CA LEU A 19 -0.73 0.77 -4.46
C LEU A 19 0.09 2.06 -4.46
N THR A 20 -0.37 3.09 -5.15
CA THR A 20 0.21 4.42 -4.96
C THR A 20 -0.46 5.10 -3.77
N THR A 21 0.22 6.07 -3.15
CA THR A 21 -0.38 6.89 -2.09
C THR A 21 -1.67 7.55 -2.57
N LEU A 22 -1.74 7.97 -3.84
CA LEU A 22 -2.93 8.58 -4.43
C LEU A 22 -4.11 7.62 -4.50
N GLU A 23 -3.89 6.40 -5.01
CA GLU A 23 -4.95 5.37 -5.09
C GLU A 23 -5.51 5.04 -3.71
N LEU A 24 -4.61 4.91 -2.73
CA LEU A 24 -5.01 4.61 -1.37
C LEU A 24 -5.82 5.77 -0.78
N VAL A 25 -5.33 7.01 -0.90
CA VAL A 25 -6.04 8.20 -0.43
C VAL A 25 -7.39 8.34 -1.15
N MET A 26 -7.47 8.11 -2.47
CA MET A 26 -8.74 8.19 -3.21
C MET A 26 -9.78 7.18 -2.74
N ARG A 27 -9.36 5.95 -2.40
CA ARG A 27 -10.26 4.89 -1.91
C ARG A 27 -10.83 5.23 -0.53
N PHE A 28 -10.04 5.90 0.31
CA PHE A 28 -10.44 6.26 1.67
C PHE A 28 -10.90 7.72 1.82
N LYS A 29 -10.74 8.60 0.81
CA LYS A 29 -11.03 10.05 0.94
C LYS A 29 -12.46 10.35 1.40
N GLU A 30 -13.42 9.52 0.98
CA GLU A 30 -14.83 9.68 1.35
C GLU A 30 -15.10 9.31 2.82
N ARG A 31 -14.17 8.55 3.41
CA ARG A 31 -14.21 8.10 4.81
C ARG A 31 -13.26 8.91 5.71
N LEU A 32 -12.25 9.56 5.13
CA LEU A 32 -11.29 10.45 5.79
C LEU A 32 -11.75 11.92 5.76
N THR A 33 -13.00 12.17 6.13
CA THR A 33 -13.60 13.51 6.14
C THR A 33 -13.09 14.36 7.30
N THR A 34 -12.81 13.73 8.44
CA THR A 34 -12.35 14.40 9.66
C THR A 34 -10.82 14.35 9.80
N THR A 35 -10.25 15.29 10.55
CA THR A 35 -8.83 15.28 10.92
C THR A 35 -8.47 14.02 11.71
N GLU A 36 -9.37 13.55 12.58
CA GLU A 36 -9.17 12.37 13.42
C GLU A 36 -9.08 11.08 12.59
N ASP A 37 -9.93 10.95 11.57
CA ASP A 37 -9.86 9.85 10.60
C ASP A 37 -8.53 9.87 9.83
N LYS A 38 -8.10 11.06 9.37
CA LYS A 38 -6.82 11.24 8.67
C LYS A 38 -5.62 10.84 9.53
N ASP A 39 -5.62 11.24 10.80
CA ASP A 39 -4.55 10.88 11.72
C ASP A 39 -4.53 9.37 11.96
N SER A 40 -5.67 8.80 12.33
CA SER A 40 -5.83 7.35 12.55
C SER A 40 -5.39 6.55 11.34
N PHE A 41 -5.79 6.97 10.14
CA PHE A 41 -5.38 6.35 8.89
C PHE A 41 -3.88 6.43 8.66
N SER A 42 -3.26 7.59 8.85
CA SER A 42 -1.81 7.77 8.73
C SER A 42 -1.06 6.89 9.72
N HIS A 43 -1.57 6.78 10.95
CA HIS A 43 -0.99 5.98 12.02
C HIS A 43 -1.02 4.48 11.68
N ILE A 44 -2.19 3.97 11.28
CA ILE A 44 -2.36 2.57 10.88
C ILE A 44 -1.55 2.28 9.63
N LEU A 45 -1.59 3.16 8.63
CA LEU A 45 -0.84 3.02 7.39
C LEU A 45 0.66 2.89 7.66
N LYS A 46 1.22 3.74 8.52
CA LYS A 46 2.64 3.68 8.93
C LYS A 46 2.95 2.46 9.80
N LYS A 47 1.95 1.81 10.41
CA LYS A 47 2.14 0.63 11.25
C LYS A 47 2.28 -0.64 10.39
N ILE A 48 1.38 -0.84 9.43
CA ILE A 48 1.35 -2.05 8.60
C ILE A 48 1.98 -1.91 7.22
N ALA A 49 2.11 -0.69 6.71
CA ALA A 49 2.65 -0.41 5.39
C ALA A 49 3.92 0.44 5.46
N LYS A 50 4.72 0.33 4.40
CA LYS A 50 5.88 1.17 4.14
C LYS A 50 5.69 1.88 2.81
N LEU A 51 6.08 3.14 2.77
CA LEU A 51 6.27 3.87 1.53
C LEU A 51 7.61 3.45 0.94
N GLN A 52 7.59 2.90 -0.25
CA GLN A 52 8.75 2.53 -1.02
C GLN A 52 8.80 3.38 -2.28
N LYS A 53 9.97 3.94 -2.58
CA LYS A 53 10.20 4.62 -3.85
C LYS A 53 10.56 3.57 -4.90
N ASN A 54 9.86 3.54 -6.03
CA ASN A 54 10.22 2.64 -7.11
C ASN A 54 11.53 3.11 -7.78
N PRO A 55 12.56 2.24 -7.91
CA PRO A 55 13.76 2.58 -8.66
C PRO A 55 13.39 2.74 -10.14
N GLY A 56 13.43 3.96 -10.65
CA GLY A 56 13.00 4.30 -12.02
C GLY A 56 11.68 5.06 -12.11
N SER A 57 11.09 5.49 -10.99
CA SER A 57 9.93 6.39 -10.99
C SER A 57 9.99 7.37 -9.82
N GLU A 58 9.50 8.59 -10.02
CA GLU A 58 9.29 9.57 -8.93
C GLU A 58 8.07 9.25 -8.06
N LYS A 59 7.36 8.15 -8.36
CA LYS A 59 6.16 7.74 -7.63
C LYS A 59 6.52 6.92 -6.40
N PHE A 60 5.86 7.26 -5.29
CA PHE A 60 5.88 6.48 -4.06
C PHE A 60 4.78 5.42 -4.12
N VAL A 61 5.16 4.17 -3.89
CA VAL A 61 4.24 3.05 -3.72
C VAL A 61 4.14 2.68 -2.25
N VAL A 62 2.95 2.33 -1.82
CA VAL A 62 2.63 1.80 -0.51
C VAL A 62 2.63 0.28 -0.62
N VAL A 63 3.45 -0.37 0.18
CA VAL A 63 3.55 -1.83 0.25
C VAL A 63 3.45 -2.31 1.69
N LEU A 64 2.90 -3.50 1.91
CA LEU A 64 2.83 -4.09 3.26
C LEU A 64 4.23 -4.38 3.80
N ARG A 65 4.44 -4.12 5.10
CA ARG A 65 5.67 -4.52 5.80
C ARG A 65 5.78 -6.03 5.94
N ASP A 66 4.69 -6.68 6.33
CA ASP A 66 4.63 -8.13 6.52
C ASP A 66 4.77 -8.92 5.21
N ASN A 67 4.50 -8.28 4.07
CA ASN A 67 4.65 -8.94 2.77
C ASN A 67 6.06 -8.69 2.25
N VAL A 68 7.05 -9.38 2.83
CA VAL A 68 8.26 -9.75 2.10
C VAL A 68 7.79 -10.50 0.86
N THR A 69 7.66 -9.77 -0.23
CA THR A 69 7.27 -10.34 -1.51
C THR A 69 8.57 -10.71 -2.22
N PRO A 70 8.98 -11.99 -2.28
CA PRO A 70 10.01 -12.44 -3.20
C PRO A 70 9.39 -12.51 -4.59
N LEU A 71 9.20 -11.38 -5.27
CA LEU A 71 8.66 -11.43 -6.64
C LEU A 71 9.14 -10.28 -7.51
N ALA A 72 10.46 -10.09 -7.53
CA ALA A 72 11.17 -9.40 -8.60
C ALA A 72 12.44 -10.15 -9.00
N SER A 73 12.43 -11.49 -8.92
CA SER A 73 13.56 -12.34 -9.32
C SER A 73 13.22 -13.38 -10.38
N ASP A 74 11.94 -13.66 -10.66
CA ASP A 74 11.52 -14.73 -11.57
C ASP A 74 11.39 -14.33 -13.06
N LEU A 75 11.91 -13.17 -13.47
CA LEU A 75 11.87 -12.73 -14.88
C LEU A 75 13.21 -12.81 -15.61
N THR A 76 14.26 -13.37 -14.99
CA THR A 76 15.56 -13.58 -15.66
C THR A 76 15.90 -15.04 -15.98
N ARG A 77 15.01 -16.02 -15.70
CA ARG A 77 15.26 -17.44 -16.05
C ARG A 77 14.67 -17.92 -17.38
N LEU A 78 14.15 -17.03 -18.22
CA LEU A 78 13.92 -17.33 -19.63
C LEU A 78 15.14 -16.97 -20.49
N SER A 79 16.34 -17.35 -20.05
CA SER A 79 17.45 -17.60 -20.97
C SER A 79 17.15 -18.92 -21.67
N ILE A 80 16.34 -18.83 -22.72
CA ILE A 80 16.19 -19.91 -23.69
C ILE A 80 17.55 -20.05 -24.41
N SER A 81 17.96 -21.31 -24.52
CA SER A 81 19.21 -21.84 -25.06
C SER A 81 19.55 -21.38 -26.47
#